data_AF-A0A9P8L149-F1
#
_entry.id   AF-A0A9P8L149-F1
#
_cell.length_a   1.000
_cell.length_b   1.000
_cell.length_c   1.000
_cell.angle_alpha   90.00
_cell.angle_beta   90.00
_cell.angle_gamma   90.00
#
_symmetry.space_group_name_H-M   'P 1'
#
loop_
_entity.id
_entity.type
_entity.pdbx_description
1 polymer ?
#
loop_
_entity_poly.entity_id
_entity_poly.type
_entity_poly.pdbx_seq_one_letter_code
_entity_poly.pdbx_strand_id
1 'polypeptide(L)'
;MVSVAAGGTVINYSSRFSLTGMTGTFPPDVVTGLKSVSGTDGPPTDNQVAGSAPGDGPFAVPYTMQTGPTRYAPMQPQPGTSITAKKVTPLWPTSAVTFAKTFLPQPTIQTTLTQNPTYGLPSIENDASPAPMPNDDMQKFLNRWKD
;
A
#
# COMPACT_ATOMS: atom_id res chain seq x y z
N MET A 1 -5.17 -30.73 10.36
CA MET A 1 -6.04 -29.69 10.94
C MET A 1 -6.31 -28.65 9.87
N VAL A 2 -7.58 -28.32 9.62
CA VAL A 2 -7.96 -27.27 8.67
C VAL A 2 -8.41 -26.07 9.48
N SER A 3 -7.78 -24.91 9.28
CA SER A 3 -8.22 -23.64 9.84
C SER A 3 -8.77 -22.75 8.73
N VAL A 4 -9.82 -22.00 9.04
CA VAL A 4 -10.49 -21.09 8.11
C VAL A 4 -10.22 -19.65 8.54
N ALA A 5 -9.79 -18.81 7.60
CA ALA A 5 -9.62 -17.37 7.79
C ALA A 5 -10.43 -16.62 6.73
N ALA A 6 -10.72 -15.34 6.98
CA ALA A 6 -11.34 -14.48 5.96
C ALA A 6 -10.39 -14.38 4.75
N GLY A 7 -10.74 -15.05 3.65
CA GLY A 7 -9.91 -15.13 2.45
C GLY A 7 -9.38 -16.52 2.08
N GLY A 8 -9.64 -17.57 2.88
CA GLY A 8 -9.35 -18.95 2.47
C GLY A 8 -9.12 -19.93 3.62
N THR A 9 -8.54 -21.08 3.28
CA THR A 9 -8.27 -22.18 4.23
C THR A 9 -6.78 -22.48 4.33
N VAL A 10 -6.31 -22.82 5.53
CA VAL A 10 -4.97 -23.37 5.75
C VAL A 10 -5.12 -24.83 6.14
N ILE A 11 -4.44 -25.72 5.40
CA ILE A 11 -4.41 -27.15 5.68
C ILE A 11 -3.06 -27.48 6.32
N ASN A 12 -3.09 -27.71 7.63
CA ASN A 12 -1.94 -28.15 8.40
C ASN A 12 -1.92 -29.68 8.46
N TYR A 13 -0.89 -30.29 7.88
CA TYR A 13 -0.66 -31.72 7.98
C TYR A 13 0.15 -32.04 9.24
N SER A 14 -0.24 -33.05 10.01
CA SER A 14 0.58 -33.56 11.11
C SER A 14 1.71 -34.43 10.56
N SER A 15 2.78 -34.60 11.34
CA SER A 15 3.78 -35.63 11.08
C SER A 15 3.10 -37.00 10.98
N ARG A 16 3.60 -37.85 10.08
CA ARG A 16 3.02 -39.17 9.82
C ARG A 16 3.39 -40.12 10.96
N PHE A 17 2.46 -40.98 11.35
CA PHE A 17 2.74 -42.10 12.24
C PHE A 17 3.00 -43.36 11.41
N SER A 18 4.07 -44.10 11.75
CA SER A 18 4.43 -45.34 11.08
C SER A 18 3.73 -46.52 11.78
N LEU A 19 2.95 -47.29 11.02
CA LEU A 19 2.39 -48.57 11.48
C LEU A 19 3.26 -49.71 10.95
N THR A 20 3.84 -50.50 11.86
CA THR A 20 4.60 -51.71 11.51
C THR A 20 3.75 -52.95 11.72
N GLY A 21 3.95 -53.98 10.91
CA GLY A 21 3.27 -55.27 11.07
C GLY A 21 1.83 -55.34 10.55
N MET A 22 1.38 -54.39 9.71
CA MET A 22 0.09 -54.52 9.04
C MET A 22 0.10 -55.67 8.03
N THR A 23 -0.83 -56.62 8.16
CA THR A 23 -1.06 -57.69 7.20
C THR A 23 -2.32 -57.36 6.38
N GLY A 24 -2.15 -57.21 5.06
CA GLY A 24 -3.25 -56.87 4.15
C GLY A 24 -2.76 -56.61 2.72
N THR A 25 -3.60 -56.86 1.73
CA THR A 25 -3.29 -56.60 0.32
C THR A 25 -3.77 -55.20 -0.05
N PHE A 26 -2.86 -54.30 -0.42
CA PHE A 26 -3.20 -52.97 -0.92
C PHE A 26 -3.24 -52.95 -2.46
N PRO A 27 -4.11 -52.12 -3.07
CA PRO A 27 -4.08 -51.89 -4.51
C PRO A 27 -2.69 -51.41 -5.01
N PRO A 28 -2.29 -51.74 -6.26
CA PRO A 28 -0.96 -51.43 -6.79
C PRO A 28 -0.57 -49.94 -6.72
N ASP A 29 -1.53 -49.04 -6.92
CA ASP A 29 -1.32 -47.60 -6.88
C ASP A 29 -0.95 -47.11 -5.47
N VAL A 30 -1.56 -47.70 -4.46
CA VAL A 30 -1.27 -47.40 -3.05
C VAL A 30 0.13 -47.90 -2.69
N VAL A 31 0.52 -49.09 -3.14
CA VAL A 31 1.87 -49.64 -2.92
C VAL A 31 2.94 -48.76 -3.58
N THR A 32 2.64 -48.23 -4.77
CA THR A 32 3.56 -47.33 -5.50
C THR A 32 3.70 -45.99 -4.80
N GLY A 33 2.57 -45.40 -4.35
CA GLY A 33 2.57 -44.17 -3.56
C GLY A 33 3.32 -44.32 -2.23
N LEU A 34 3.15 -45.44 -1.52
CA LEU A 34 3.85 -45.72 -0.26
C LEU A 34 5.38 -45.80 -0.44
N LYS A 35 5.87 -46.35 -1.55
CA LYS A 35 7.31 -46.43 -1.85
C LYS A 35 7.95 -45.08 -2.16
N SER A 36 7.16 -44.10 -2.62
CA SER A 36 7.65 -42.75 -2.93
C SER A 36 7.83 -41.86 -1.70
N VAL A 37 7.35 -42.27 -0.52
CA VAL A 37 7.45 -41.48 0.71
C VAL A 37 8.78 -41.79 1.40
N SER A 38 9.70 -40.82 1.41
CA SER A 38 10.94 -40.88 2.19
C SER A 38 10.83 -39.96 3.42
N GLY A 39 10.75 -40.55 4.61
CA GLY A 39 10.73 -39.82 5.89
C GLY A 39 9.36 -39.78 6.58
N THR A 40 9.34 -39.18 7.78
CA THR A 40 8.16 -39.05 8.65
C THR A 40 7.50 -37.67 8.56
N ASP A 41 8.11 -36.76 7.81
CA ASP A 41 7.60 -35.41 7.65
C ASP A 41 6.28 -35.43 6.87
N GLY A 42 5.31 -34.66 7.37
CA GLY A 42 4.07 -34.43 6.64
C GLY A 42 4.35 -33.64 5.36
N PRO A 43 3.40 -33.63 4.39
CA PRO A 43 3.45 -32.65 3.31
C PRO A 43 3.57 -31.22 3.90
N PRO A 44 4.19 -30.28 3.16
CA PRO A 44 4.21 -28.89 3.57
C PRO A 44 2.78 -28.36 3.75
N THR A 45 2.63 -27.39 4.66
CA THR A 45 1.34 -26.73 4.92
C THR A 45 0.83 -26.08 3.63
N ASP A 46 -0.41 -26.38 3.25
CA ASP A 46 -1.07 -25.75 2.10
C ASP A 46 -1.83 -24.52 2.59
N ASN A 47 -1.32 -23.34 2.25
CA ASN A 47 -1.91 -22.06 2.62
C ASN A 47 -2.66 -21.47 1.43
N GLN A 48 -3.98 -21.64 1.42
CA GLN A 48 -4.87 -21.11 0.40
C GLN A 48 -5.60 -19.86 0.87
N VAL A 49 -5.11 -19.21 1.92
CA VAL A 49 -5.57 -17.86 2.27
C VAL A 49 -5.04 -16.95 1.19
N ALA A 50 -5.93 -16.41 0.37
CA ALA A 50 -5.59 -15.30 -0.52
C ALA A 50 -4.95 -14.24 0.38
N GLY A 51 -3.65 -13.99 0.19
CA GLY A 51 -3.00 -12.87 0.85
C GLY A 51 -3.89 -11.68 0.56
N SER A 52 -4.47 -11.10 1.61
CA SER A 52 -5.21 -9.85 1.50
C SER A 52 -4.19 -8.78 1.09
N ALA A 53 -3.80 -8.77 -0.19
CA ALA A 53 -3.59 -7.50 -0.86
C ALA A 53 -4.85 -6.72 -0.49
N PRO A 54 -4.73 -5.55 0.18
CA PRO A 54 -5.89 -4.77 0.56
C PRO A 54 -6.75 -4.68 -0.70
N GLY A 55 -7.90 -5.37 -0.67
CA GLY A 55 -8.75 -5.45 -1.83
C GLY A 55 -8.98 -4.02 -2.24
N ASP A 56 -8.62 -3.69 -3.48
CA ASP A 56 -8.56 -2.30 -3.96
C ASP A 56 -9.93 -1.62 -3.88
N GLY A 57 -10.98 -2.36 -3.47
CA GLY A 57 -12.15 -1.83 -2.80
C GLY A 57 -12.84 -0.77 -3.66
N PRO A 58 -13.39 0.29 -3.06
CA PRO A 58 -13.95 1.38 -3.84
C PRO A 58 -12.88 2.22 -4.57
N PHE A 59 -11.59 1.99 -4.34
CA PHE A 59 -10.45 2.70 -4.95
C PHE A 59 -9.93 2.02 -6.24
N ALA A 60 -10.40 0.81 -6.56
CA ALA A 60 -9.96 0.01 -7.71
C ALA A 60 -10.26 0.67 -9.07
N VAL A 61 -11.36 1.42 -9.14
CA VAL A 61 -11.78 2.09 -10.37
C VAL A 61 -10.99 3.40 -10.50
N PRO A 62 -10.29 3.65 -11.63
CA PRO A 62 -9.58 4.90 -11.84
C PRO A 62 -10.49 6.11 -11.58
N TYR A 63 -9.97 7.12 -10.86
CA TYR A 63 -10.77 8.26 -10.40
C TYR A 63 -11.64 8.84 -11.53
N THR A 64 -11.06 9.06 -12.71
CA THR A 64 -11.72 9.62 -13.90
C THR A 64 -12.87 8.78 -14.45
N MET A 65 -12.91 7.48 -14.15
CA MET A 65 -13.95 6.54 -14.59
C MET A 65 -15.05 6.32 -13.55
N GLN A 66 -14.87 6.82 -12.32
CA GLN A 66 -15.86 6.67 -11.26
C GLN A 66 -17.11 7.52 -11.51
N THR A 67 -18.27 6.96 -11.15
CA THR A 67 -19.57 7.61 -11.22
C THR A 67 -20.22 7.63 -9.85
N GLY A 68 -21.12 8.58 -9.62
CA GLY A 68 -21.85 8.73 -8.35
C GLY A 68 -21.42 9.94 -7.51
N PRO A 69 -22.15 10.17 -6.39
CA PRO A 69 -21.94 11.34 -5.53
C PRO A 69 -20.66 11.27 -4.70
N THR A 70 -20.17 10.06 -4.41
CA THR A 70 -18.92 9.83 -3.67
C THR A 70 -17.87 9.29 -4.64
N ARG A 71 -16.74 9.99 -4.76
CA ARG A 71 -15.57 9.52 -5.51
C ARG A 71 -14.45 9.10 -4.55
N TYR A 72 -13.59 8.21 -5.03
CA TYR A 72 -12.50 7.60 -4.28
C TYR A 72 -11.18 7.92 -4.98
N ALA A 73 -10.37 8.78 -4.38
CA ALA A 73 -9.09 9.19 -4.93
C ALA A 73 -7.95 8.28 -4.44
N PRO A 74 -6.98 7.94 -5.30
CA PRO A 74 -5.80 7.20 -4.89
C PRO A 74 -4.90 8.05 -3.97
N MET A 75 -4.03 7.37 -3.21
CA MET A 75 -3.02 8.03 -2.39
C MET A 75 -2.07 8.88 -3.27
N GLN A 76 -1.69 10.05 -2.77
CA GLN A 76 -0.72 10.90 -3.47
C GLN A 76 0.67 10.24 -3.49
N PRO A 77 1.47 10.43 -4.56
CA PRO A 77 2.84 9.94 -4.60
C PRO A 77 3.67 10.54 -3.46
N GLN A 78 4.44 9.70 -2.77
CA GLN A 78 5.36 10.18 -1.75
C GLN A 78 6.47 11.00 -2.40
N PRO A 79 6.79 12.20 -1.89
CA PRO A 79 7.94 12.95 -2.37
C PRO A 79 9.23 12.17 -2.12
N GLY A 80 10.16 12.25 -3.07
CA GLY A 80 11.50 11.67 -2.90
C GLY A 80 12.27 12.34 -1.75
N THR A 81 13.24 11.63 -1.19
CA THR A 81 14.06 12.11 -0.05
C THR A 81 15.11 13.16 -0.42
N SER A 82 15.28 13.45 -1.71
CA SER A 82 16.21 14.47 -2.19
C SER A 82 15.65 15.21 -3.41
N ILE A 83 15.94 16.50 -3.50
CA ILE A 83 15.58 17.33 -4.64
C ILE A 83 16.69 17.19 -5.68
N THR A 84 16.51 16.29 -6.64
CA THR A 84 17.46 16.05 -7.74
C THR A 84 17.12 16.87 -9.00
N ALA A 85 15.90 17.39 -9.09
CA ALA A 85 15.43 18.17 -10.23
C ALA A 85 16.03 19.58 -10.21
N LYS A 86 16.83 19.90 -11.25
CA LYS A 86 17.39 21.25 -11.48
C LYS A 86 16.52 22.13 -12.38
N LYS A 87 15.48 21.55 -13.00
CA LYS A 87 14.54 22.23 -13.89
C LYS A 87 13.13 21.87 -13.46
N VAL A 88 12.26 22.87 -13.42
CA VAL A 88 10.84 22.68 -13.11
C VAL A 88 10.13 22.31 -14.41
N THR A 89 9.73 21.05 -14.51
CA THR A 89 8.81 20.58 -15.56
C THR A 89 7.47 20.24 -14.91
N PRO A 90 6.36 20.81 -15.39
CA PRO A 90 5.03 20.46 -14.91
C PRO A 90 4.77 18.96 -15.07
N LEU A 91 4.14 18.34 -14.06
CA LEU A 91 3.76 16.93 -14.13
C LEU A 91 2.72 16.67 -15.24
N TRP A 92 1.90 17.67 -15.55
CA TRP A 92 0.84 17.61 -16.56
C TRP A 92 0.97 18.79 -17.52
N PRO A 93 0.61 18.63 -18.81
CA PRO A 93 0.56 19.75 -19.74
C PRO A 93 -0.41 20.83 -19.25
N THR A 94 -0.13 22.10 -19.59
CA THR A 94 -1.04 23.19 -19.31
C THR A 94 -2.39 22.93 -19.98
N SER A 95 -3.43 22.80 -19.17
CA SER A 95 -4.79 22.62 -19.66
C SER A 95 -5.34 23.96 -20.14
N ALA A 96 -6.09 23.95 -21.23
CA ALA A 96 -6.81 25.14 -21.70
C ALA A 96 -7.88 25.50 -20.67
N VAL A 97 -7.85 26.73 -20.15
CA VAL A 97 -8.86 27.23 -19.21
C VAL A 97 -10.05 27.74 -20.00
N THR A 98 -11.22 27.17 -19.73
CA THR A 98 -12.51 27.68 -20.25
C THR A 98 -13.32 28.20 -19.09
N PHE A 99 -13.62 29.50 -19.09
CA PHE A 99 -14.47 30.12 -18.08
C PHE A 99 -15.95 29.91 -18.42
N ALA A 100 -16.77 29.65 -17.40
CA ALA A 100 -18.22 29.56 -17.56
C ALA A 100 -18.79 30.93 -17.96
N LYS A 101 -19.50 30.97 -19.09
CA LYS A 101 -20.22 32.17 -19.58
C LYS A 101 -21.67 32.23 -19.08
N THR A 102 -22.17 31.14 -18.52
CA THR A 102 -23.53 30.95 -18.02
C THR A 102 -23.50 30.09 -16.75
N PHE A 103 -24.59 30.06 -15.99
CA PHE A 103 -24.71 29.20 -14.82
C PHE A 103 -24.55 27.72 -15.20
N LEU A 104 -23.67 27.03 -14.47
CA LEU A 104 -23.44 25.60 -14.61
C LEU A 104 -24.58 24.82 -13.92
N PRO A 105 -24.86 23.58 -14.38
CA PRO A 105 -25.80 22.71 -13.69
C PRO A 105 -25.32 22.38 -12.27
N GLN A 106 -26.26 21.94 -11.42
CA GLN A 106 -25.95 21.56 -10.05
C GLN A 106 -24.86 20.45 -10.04
N PRO A 107 -23.82 20.59 -9.19
CA PRO A 107 -22.77 19.59 -9.10
C PRO A 107 -23.32 18.24 -8.67
N THR A 108 -22.89 17.18 -9.36
CA THR A 108 -23.31 15.79 -9.10
C THR A 108 -22.44 15.09 -8.06
N ILE A 109 -21.21 15.58 -7.86
CA ILE A 109 -20.24 15.04 -6.90
C ILE A 109 -20.42 15.78 -5.58
N GLN A 110 -20.68 15.04 -4.51
CA GLN A 110 -20.85 15.58 -3.15
C GLN A 110 -19.56 15.48 -2.33
N THR A 111 -18.79 14.40 -2.47
CA THR A 111 -17.58 14.19 -1.67
C THR A 111 -16.55 13.32 -2.38
N THR A 112 -15.30 13.50 -1.99
CA THR A 112 -14.17 12.67 -2.43
C THR A 112 -13.47 12.11 -1.21
N LEU A 113 -13.34 10.80 -1.13
CA LEU A 113 -12.58 10.09 -0.11
C LEU A 113 -11.23 9.69 -0.68
N THR A 114 -10.15 10.12 -0.02
CA THR A 114 -8.80 9.73 -0.41
C THR A 114 -8.38 8.48 0.36
N GLN A 115 -7.69 7.57 -0.32
CA GLN A 115 -7.14 6.37 0.30
C GLN A 115 -6.22 6.75 1.48
N ASN A 116 -6.33 6.01 2.59
CA ASN A 116 -5.49 6.23 3.76
C ASN A 116 -4.00 6.05 3.43
N PRO A 117 -3.10 6.87 4.03
CA PRO A 117 -1.68 6.73 3.83
C PRO A 117 -1.17 5.39 4.36
N THR A 118 -0.32 4.72 3.58
CA THR A 118 0.31 3.44 3.96
C THR A 118 1.72 3.61 4.55
N TYR A 119 2.26 4.83 4.57
CA TYR A 119 3.58 5.13 5.09
C TYR A 119 3.51 5.79 6.48
N GLY A 120 4.49 5.46 7.32
CA GLY A 120 4.73 6.15 8.60
C GLY A 120 5.73 7.28 8.42
N LEU A 121 5.48 8.43 9.03
CA LEU A 121 6.45 9.51 9.14
C LEU A 121 7.22 9.33 10.46
N PRO A 122 8.54 9.08 10.44
CA PRO A 122 9.33 9.13 11.66
C PRO A 122 9.35 10.57 12.17
N SER A 123 8.83 10.80 13.37
CA SER A 123 9.02 12.06 14.09
C SER A 123 10.22 11.91 15.00
N ILE A 124 11.25 12.72 14.78
CA ILE A 124 12.40 12.83 15.68
C ILE A 124 12.42 14.24 16.27
N GLU A 125 12.99 14.38 17.46
CA GLU A 125 13.30 15.69 18.01
C GLU A 125 14.32 16.39 17.12
N ASN A 126 14.19 17.72 16.97
CA ASN A 126 15.18 18.52 16.28
C ASN A 126 16.38 18.71 17.22
N ASP A 127 17.49 18.03 16.93
CA ASP A 127 18.75 18.10 17.68
C ASP A 127 19.61 19.30 17.29
N ALA A 128 19.20 20.09 16.31
CA ALA A 128 19.91 21.29 15.90
C ALA A 128 19.85 22.38 16.98
N SER A 129 21.02 22.91 17.34
CA SER A 129 21.13 24.09 18.19
C SER A 129 20.30 25.26 17.62
N PRO A 130 19.61 26.05 18.47
CA PRO A 130 18.89 27.23 18.02
C PRO A 130 19.78 28.13 17.17
N ALA A 131 19.24 28.64 16.06
CA ALA A 131 19.94 29.64 15.28
C ALA A 131 20.28 30.83 16.17
N PRO A 132 21.50 31.40 16.07
CA PRO A 132 21.83 32.63 16.78
C PRO A 132 20.83 33.71 16.40
N MET A 133 20.57 34.63 17.33
CA MET A 133 19.74 35.79 17.01
C MET A 133 20.31 36.47 15.76
N PRO A 134 19.46 36.89 14.80
CA PRO A 134 19.94 37.59 13.62
C PRO A 134 20.83 38.73 14.09
N ASN A 135 22.07 38.77 13.56
CA ASN A 135 22.99 39.86 13.85
C ASN A 135 22.24 41.16 13.59
N ASP A 136 22.36 42.09 14.53
CA ASP A 136 21.61 43.32 14.58
C ASP A 136 21.86 44.13 13.30
N ASP A 137 21.05 43.87 12.26
CA ASP A 137 21.03 44.58 10.98
C ASP A 137 20.49 46.02 11.17
N MET A 138 20.48 46.51 12.41
CA MET A 138 20.28 47.91 12.80
C MET A 138 21.15 48.85 11.96
N GLN A 139 22.41 48.48 11.71
CA GLN A 139 23.30 49.23 10.81
C GLN A 139 22.72 49.34 9.39
N LYS A 140 22.14 48.27 8.88
CA LYS A 140 21.52 48.21 7.54
C LYS A 140 20.23 49.03 7.49
N PHE A 141 19.40 48.95 8.53
CA PHE A 141 18.22 49.79 8.70
C PHE A 141 18.60 51.28 8.83
N LEU A 142 19.58 51.63 9.66
CA LEU A 142 20.06 53.01 9.83
C LEU A 142 20.68 53.57 8.56
N ASN A 143 21.35 52.76 7.74
CA ASN A 143 21.94 53.20 6.48
C ASN A 143 20.90 53.41 5.37
N ARG A 144 19.71 52.79 5.45
CA ARG A 144 18.61 53.02 4.49
C ARG A 144 17.99 54.42 4.60
N TRP A 145 18.10 55.07 5.75
CA TRP A 145 17.55 56.41 5.98
C TRP A 145 18.59 57.53 5.81
N LYS A 146 19.77 57.20 5.27
CA LYS A 146 20.85 58.18 5.00
C LYS A 146 20.83 58.71 3.56
N ASP A 147 19.81 58.35 2.80
CA ASP A 147 19.59 58.78 1.42
C ASP A 147 18.65 60.00 1.39
#